data_AF-A0A2G1Y5Z8-F1
#
_entry.id   AF-A0A2G1Y5Z8-F1
#
_cell.length_a   1.000
_cell.length_b   1.000
_cell.length_c   1.000
_cell.angle_alpha   90.00
_cell.angle_beta   90.00
_cell.angle_gamma   90.00
#
_symmetry.space_group_name_H-M   'P 1'
#
loop_
_entity.id
_entity.type
_entity.pdbx_description
1 polymer ?
#
loop_
_entity_poly.entity_id
_entity_poly.type
_entity_poly.pdbx_seq_one_letter_code
_entity_poly.pdbx_strand_id
1 'polypeptide(L)'
;MKPVSEYAPEDAALLCSVGRLICAWTMLEQSLEAKIGMMRDAMGDVRTVGARTRPSMSKLMTELRTMVAMRDRRNASALTEISAIERDMQRIDRFRALIIQGFQQPEPGGFACRDLRNNQIHVSLDQLEGEISALEEVAQRLLAV
;
A
#
# COMPACT_ATOMS: atom_id res chain seq x y z
N MET A 1 -35.22 -8.48 -10.37
CA MET A 1 -33.87 -7.92 -10.12
C MET A 1 -33.65 -8.04 -8.61
N LYS A 2 -32.63 -8.79 -8.17
CA LYS A 2 -32.35 -8.96 -6.73
C LYS A 2 -31.69 -7.70 -6.14
N PRO A 3 -31.90 -7.40 -4.84
CA PRO A 3 -31.24 -6.28 -4.18
C PRO A 3 -29.70 -6.45 -4.16
N VAL A 4 -28.96 -5.33 -4.19
CA VAL A 4 -27.48 -5.33 -4.25
C VAL A 4 -26.85 -6.13 -3.10
N SER A 5 -27.48 -6.12 -1.93
CA SER A 5 -27.06 -6.89 -0.75
C SER A 5 -27.08 -8.41 -0.96
N GLU A 6 -27.92 -8.93 -1.86
CA GLU A 6 -27.96 -10.35 -2.20
C GLU A 6 -26.83 -10.78 -3.16
N TYR A 7 -26.06 -9.83 -3.70
CA TYR A 7 -24.83 -10.11 -4.46
C TYR A 7 -23.56 -9.90 -3.64
N ALA A 8 -23.67 -9.49 -2.37
CA ALA A 8 -22.51 -9.42 -1.51
C ALA A 8 -21.99 -10.85 -1.23
N PRO A 9 -20.68 -11.07 -1.15
CA PRO A 9 -20.16 -12.30 -0.58
C PRO A 9 -20.82 -12.54 0.78
N GLU A 10 -21.36 -13.74 1.00
CA GLU A 10 -21.84 -14.14 2.32
C GLU A 10 -20.69 -14.27 3.32
N ASP A 11 -19.46 -14.35 2.81
CA ASP A 11 -18.24 -14.44 3.58
C ASP A 11 -17.82 -13.05 4.11
N ALA A 12 -18.18 -12.79 5.38
CA ALA A 12 -17.78 -11.60 6.10
C ALA A 12 -16.26 -11.46 6.23
N ALA A 13 -15.49 -12.56 6.24
CA ALA A 13 -14.04 -12.52 6.35
C ALA A 13 -13.40 -11.97 5.06
N LEU A 14 -13.95 -12.30 3.89
CA LEU A 14 -13.53 -11.70 2.61
C LEU A 14 -13.72 -10.19 2.58
N LEU A 15 -14.92 -9.72 2.93
CA LEU A 15 -15.23 -8.28 2.95
C LEU A 15 -14.38 -7.54 4.00
N CYS A 16 -14.21 -8.14 5.17
CA CYS A 16 -13.36 -7.59 6.22
C CYS A 16 -11.90 -7.48 5.75
N SER A 17 -11.37 -8.51 5.08
CA SER A 17 -10.00 -8.52 4.57
C SER A 17 -9.75 -7.43 3.53
N VAL A 18 -10.70 -7.17 2.62
CA VAL A 18 -10.62 -6.03 1.69
C VAL A 18 -10.55 -4.71 2.46
N GLY A 19 -11.41 -4.52 3.45
CA GLY A 19 -11.38 -3.34 4.31
C GLY A 19 -10.04 -3.17 5.04
N ARG A 20 -9.51 -4.26 5.61
CA ARG A 20 -8.20 -4.29 6.28
C ARG A 20 -7.07 -3.87 5.34
N LEU A 21 -7.01 -4.42 4.13
CA LEU A 21 -6.01 -4.06 3.13
C LEU A 21 -6.04 -2.56 2.79
N ILE A 22 -7.23 -2.01 2.52
CA ILE A 22 -7.39 -0.60 2.15
C ILE A 22 -6.99 0.32 3.31
N CYS A 23 -7.45 0.00 4.53
CA CYS A 23 -7.12 0.75 5.73
C CYS A 23 -5.64 0.69 6.05
N ALA A 24 -5.03 -0.49 6.07
CA ALA A 24 -3.60 -0.67 6.36
C ALA A 24 -2.72 0.12 5.38
N TRP A 25 -3.03 0.07 4.08
CA TRP A 25 -2.32 0.86 3.07
C TRP A 25 -2.39 2.36 3.36
N THR A 26 -3.60 2.83 3.64
CA THR A 26 -3.87 4.24 3.91
C THR A 26 -3.17 4.70 5.19
N MET A 27 -3.14 3.86 6.23
CA MET A 27 -2.42 4.16 7.47
C MET A 27 -0.91 4.20 7.26
N LEU A 28 -0.36 3.34 6.40
CA LEU A 28 1.06 3.36 6.05
C LEU A 28 1.43 4.66 5.32
N GLU A 29 0.64 5.11 4.36
CA GLU A 29 0.88 6.39 3.67
C GLU A 29 0.89 7.57 4.66
N GLN A 30 -0.06 7.60 5.60
CA GLN A 30 -0.12 8.62 6.65
C GLN A 30 1.10 8.58 7.58
N SER A 31 1.48 7.38 8.00
CA SER A 31 2.61 7.17 8.90
C SER A 31 3.93 7.58 8.24
N LEU A 32 4.09 7.26 6.96
CA LEU A 32 5.25 7.64 6.17
C LEU A 32 5.30 9.16 5.94
N GLU A 33 4.16 9.78 5.63
CA GLU A 33 4.05 11.24 5.51
C GLU A 33 4.47 11.95 6.80
N ALA A 34 3.98 11.48 7.96
CA ALA A 34 4.36 12.02 9.26
C ALA A 34 5.87 11.88 9.53
N LYS A 35 6.44 10.70 9.25
CA LYS A 35 7.88 10.45 9.39
C LYS A 35 8.72 11.38 8.51
N ILE A 36 8.33 11.57 7.26
CA ILE A 36 9.00 12.51 6.34
C ILE A 36 8.90 13.95 6.88
N GLY A 37 7.75 14.34 7.43
CA GLY A 37 7.59 15.62 8.12
C GLY A 37 8.63 15.82 9.22
N MET A 38 8.78 14.84 10.11
CA MET A 38 9.81 14.88 11.17
C MET A 38 11.24 14.99 10.62
N MET A 39 11.54 14.32 9.50
CA MET A 39 12.85 14.42 8.85
C MET A 39 13.10 15.80 8.25
N ARG A 40 12.08 16.42 7.64
CA ARG A 40 12.18 17.80 7.11
C ARG A 40 12.45 18.80 8.22
N ASP A 41 11.71 18.70 9.32
CA ASP A 41 11.87 19.55 10.49
C ASP A 41 13.31 19.45 11.05
N ALA A 42 13.83 18.23 11.18
CA ALA A 42 15.20 17.98 11.63
C ALA A 42 16.28 18.57 10.70
N MET A 43 15.97 18.73 9.41
CA MET A 43 16.86 19.36 8.42
C MET A 43 16.69 20.88 8.33
N GLY A 44 15.76 21.47 9.08
CA GLY A 44 15.41 22.89 9.01
C GLY A 44 14.66 23.27 7.73
N ASP A 45 14.07 22.30 7.02
CA ASP A 45 13.24 22.56 5.85
C ASP A 45 11.79 22.87 6.28
N VAL A 46 11.52 24.15 6.57
CA VAL A 46 10.23 24.65 7.07
C VAL A 46 9.21 24.86 5.94
N ARG A 47 9.47 24.38 4.71
CA ARG A 47 8.52 24.53 3.61
C ARG A 47 7.30 23.65 3.88
N THR A 48 6.17 24.28 4.16
CA THR A 48 4.87 23.62 4.10
C THR A 48 4.60 23.23 2.65
N VAL A 49 4.80 21.96 2.31
CA VAL A 49 4.36 21.41 1.02
C VAL A 49 2.84 21.29 1.08
N GLY A 50 2.16 22.42 0.89
CA GLY A 50 0.71 22.52 0.78
C GLY A 50 0.24 21.92 -0.54
N ALA A 51 0.24 20.60 -0.64
CA ALA A 51 -0.39 19.92 -1.75
C ALA A 51 -1.90 19.91 -1.51
N ARG A 52 -2.69 20.42 -2.48
CA ARG A 52 -4.16 20.30 -2.47
C ARG A 52 -4.66 18.85 -2.48
N THR A 53 -3.77 17.89 -2.70
CA THR A 53 -4.06 16.46 -2.77
C THR A 53 -3.05 15.70 -1.91
N ARG A 54 -3.53 14.70 -1.18
CA ARG A 54 -2.70 13.82 -0.37
C ARG A 54 -1.62 13.17 -1.24
N PRO A 55 -0.35 13.15 -0.82
CA PRO A 55 0.71 12.51 -1.59
C PRO A 55 0.46 11.00 -1.69
N SER A 56 0.72 10.43 -2.87
CA SER A 56 0.67 8.98 -3.06
C SER A 56 1.91 8.32 -2.46
N MET A 57 1.80 7.02 -2.13
CA MET A 57 2.94 6.21 -1.69
C MET A 57 4.20 6.40 -2.55
N SER A 58 4.07 6.43 -3.88
CA SER A 58 5.20 6.64 -4.80
C SER A 58 5.92 7.98 -4.57
N LYS A 59 5.18 9.07 -4.32
CA LYS A 59 5.77 10.38 -4.01
C LYS A 59 6.47 10.35 -2.65
N LEU A 60 5.84 9.75 -1.65
CA LEU A 60 6.40 9.62 -0.31
C LEU A 60 7.71 8.81 -0.31
N MET A 61 7.75 7.67 -1.02
CA MET A 61 8.96 6.85 -1.14
C MET A 61 10.11 7.59 -1.84
N THR A 62 9.80 8.29 -2.93
CA THR A 62 10.79 9.12 -3.65
C THR A 62 11.42 10.15 -2.73
N GLU A 63 10.59 10.79 -1.91
CA GLU A 63 11.04 11.78 -0.95
C GLU A 63 11.87 11.16 0.18
N LEU A 64 11.40 10.08 0.80
CA LEU A 64 12.15 9.35 1.82
C LEU A 64 13.55 9.00 1.32
N ARG A 65 13.65 8.42 0.12
CA ARG A 65 14.93 8.07 -0.50
C ARG A 65 15.84 9.28 -0.67
N THR A 66 15.27 10.42 -1.07
CA THR A 66 16.02 11.67 -1.25
C THR A 66 16.53 12.19 0.10
N MET A 67 15.69 12.20 1.13
CA MET A 67 16.05 12.63 2.48
C MET A 67 17.17 11.77 3.08
N VAL A 68 17.07 10.45 2.95
CA VAL A 68 18.11 9.51 3.42
C VAL A 68 19.42 9.73 2.66
N ALA A 69 19.37 9.87 1.33
CA ALA A 69 20.56 10.13 0.52
C ALA A 69 21.24 11.48 0.86
N MET A 70 20.47 12.51 1.21
CA MET A 70 21.01 13.81 1.61
C MET A 70 21.63 13.77 3.00
N ARG A 71 20.97 13.08 3.96
CA ARG A 71 21.43 12.98 5.35
C ARG A 71 22.74 12.22 5.48
N ASP A 72 22.88 11.10 4.78
CA ASP A 72 24.09 10.30 4.80
C ASP A 72 24.32 9.59 3.45
N ARG A 73 25.09 10.24 2.58
CA ARG A 73 25.48 9.69 1.27
C ARG A 73 26.25 8.37 1.36
N ARG A 74 26.77 7.99 2.53
CA ARG A 74 27.53 6.75 2.75
C ARG A 74 26.68 5.63 3.33
N ASN A 75 25.42 5.89 3.70
CA ASN A 75 24.50 4.86 4.20
C ASN A 75 23.91 4.02 3.06
N ALA A 76 24.77 3.31 2.34
CA ALA A 76 24.40 2.43 1.24
C ALA A 76 23.43 1.31 1.68
N SER A 77 23.51 0.89 2.94
CA SER A 77 22.59 -0.10 3.54
C SER A 77 21.15 0.41 3.59
N ALA A 78 20.91 1.64 4.08
CA ALA A 78 19.56 2.19 4.16
C ALA A 78 18.94 2.42 2.77
N LEU A 79 19.74 2.89 1.80
CA LEU A 79 19.26 3.06 0.42
C LEU A 79 18.95 1.72 -0.26
N THR A 80 19.71 0.66 0.06
CA THR A 80 19.43 -0.70 -0.42
C THR A 80 18.13 -1.23 0.18
N GLU A 81 17.91 -1.02 1.48
CA GLU A 81 16.68 -1.43 2.17
C GLU A 81 15.46 -0.70 1.62
N ILE A 82 15.53 0.61 1.43
CA ILE A 82 14.46 1.40 0.78
C ILE A 82 14.14 0.83 -0.60
N SER A 83 15.16 0.51 -1.41
CA SER A 83 14.95 -0.06 -2.75
C SER A 83 14.27 -1.44 -2.71
N ALA A 84 14.52 -2.24 -1.67
CA ALA A 84 13.85 -3.51 -1.47
C ALA A 84 12.38 -3.30 -1.08
N ILE A 85 12.14 -2.41 -0.11
CA ILE A 85 10.80 -2.01 0.31
C ILE A 85 9.98 -1.47 -0.87
N GLU A 86 10.56 -0.63 -1.74
CA GLU A 86 9.86 -0.09 -2.91
C GLU A 86 9.35 -1.20 -3.85
N ARG A 87 10.12 -2.28 -4.04
CA ARG A 87 9.69 -3.41 -4.87
C ARG A 87 8.52 -4.16 -4.24
N ASP A 88 8.59 -4.40 -2.94
CA ASP A 88 7.53 -5.07 -2.17
C ASP A 88 6.25 -4.21 -2.20
N MET A 89 6.38 -2.90 -1.97
CA MET A 89 5.27 -1.95 -2.04
C MET A 89 4.61 -1.89 -3.41
N GLN A 90 5.39 -1.91 -4.50
CA GLN A 90 4.82 -1.95 -5.86
C GLN A 90 4.08 -3.25 -6.13
N ARG A 91 4.51 -4.38 -5.57
CA ARG A 91 3.77 -5.65 -5.67
C ARG A 91 2.42 -5.53 -4.97
N ILE A 92 2.42 -5.05 -3.73
CA ILE A 92 1.22 -4.90 -2.91
C ILE A 92 0.25 -3.88 -3.55
N ASP A 93 0.74 -2.76 -4.08
CA ASP A 93 -0.12 -1.78 -4.76
C ASP A 93 -0.80 -2.35 -6.00
N ARG A 94 -0.08 -3.18 -6.79
CA ARG A 94 -0.69 -3.88 -7.93
C ARG A 94 -1.79 -4.85 -7.49
N PHE A 95 -1.56 -5.58 -6.40
CA PHE A 95 -2.58 -6.47 -5.84
C PHE A 95 -3.79 -5.68 -5.30
N ARG A 96 -3.54 -4.59 -4.57
CA ARG A 96 -4.58 -3.67 -4.11
C ARG A 96 -5.38 -3.09 -5.29
N ALA A 97 -4.72 -2.70 -6.38
CA ALA A 97 -5.39 -2.21 -7.59
C ALA A 97 -6.22 -3.30 -8.27
N LEU A 98 -5.74 -4.56 -8.29
CA LEU A 98 -6.50 -5.71 -8.79
C LEU A 98 -7.82 -5.89 -8.00
N ILE A 99 -7.79 -5.69 -6.68
CA ILE A 99 -9.00 -5.72 -5.85
C ILE A 99 -9.91 -4.52 -6.11
N ILE A 100 -9.38 -3.30 -6.06
CA ILE A 100 -10.21 -2.08 -6.10
C ILE A 100 -10.76 -1.80 -7.50
N GLN A 101 -9.95 -1.98 -8.53
CA GLN A 101 -10.28 -1.62 -9.91
C GLN A 101 -10.65 -2.86 -10.73
N GLY A 102 -10.04 -3.99 -10.42
CA GLY A 102 -10.21 -5.23 -11.18
C GLY A 102 -11.43 -6.06 -10.75
N PHE A 103 -12.02 -5.83 -9.59
CA PHE A 103 -13.17 -6.60 -9.10
C PHE A 103 -14.29 -6.71 -10.15
N GLN A 104 -14.78 -7.92 -10.37
CA GLN A 104 -15.88 -8.23 -11.29
C GLN A 104 -17.11 -8.73 -10.52
N GLN A 105 -16.92 -9.80 -9.73
CA GLN A 105 -17.99 -10.48 -9.01
C GLN A 105 -17.43 -11.30 -7.84
N PRO A 106 -18.25 -11.57 -6.80
CA PRO A 106 -17.91 -12.57 -5.80
C PRO A 106 -17.81 -13.97 -6.41
N GLU A 107 -16.92 -14.79 -5.89
CA GLU A 107 -16.83 -16.23 -6.20
C GLU A 107 -16.64 -17.04 -4.91
N PRO A 108 -16.92 -18.35 -4.90
CA PRO A 108 -16.68 -19.18 -3.73
C PRO A 108 -15.24 -19.04 -3.22
N GLY A 109 -15.07 -18.62 -1.96
CA GLY A 109 -13.75 -18.44 -1.33
C GLY A 109 -12.95 -17.22 -1.78
N GLY A 110 -13.53 -16.32 -2.59
CA GLY A 110 -12.78 -15.17 -3.10
C GLY A 110 -13.54 -14.24 -4.04
N PHE A 111 -12.79 -13.64 -4.95
CA PHE A 111 -13.28 -12.69 -5.94
C PHE A 111 -12.74 -13.03 -7.33
N ALA A 112 -13.61 -12.91 -8.34
CA ALA A 112 -13.13 -12.78 -9.70
C ALA A 112 -12.71 -11.34 -9.95
N CYS A 113 -11.46 -11.15 -10.33
CA CYS A 113 -10.87 -9.87 -10.70
C CYS A 113 -10.33 -9.92 -12.14
N ARG A 114 -10.09 -8.75 -12.73
CA ARG A 114 -9.32 -8.59 -13.95
C ARG A 114 -8.09 -7.73 -13.73
N ASP A 115 -6.95 -8.23 -14.20
CA ASP A 115 -5.72 -7.46 -14.18
C ASP A 115 -5.70 -6.37 -15.27
N LEU A 116 -4.63 -5.57 -15.30
CA LEU A 116 -4.44 -4.51 -16.31
C LEU A 116 -4.31 -5.04 -17.76
N ARG A 117 -4.04 -6.33 -17.92
CA ARG A 117 -3.97 -7.01 -19.23
C ARG A 117 -5.28 -7.72 -19.56
N ASN A 118 -6.34 -7.48 -18.77
CA ASN A 118 -7.66 -8.05 -18.93
C ASN A 118 -7.72 -9.57 -18.72
N ASN A 119 -6.72 -10.16 -18.05
CA ASN A 119 -6.73 -11.56 -17.65
C ASN A 119 -7.64 -11.74 -16.43
N GLN A 120 -8.42 -12.82 -16.42
CA GLN A 120 -9.22 -13.19 -15.25
C GLN A 120 -8.31 -13.80 -14.18
N ILE A 121 -8.38 -13.24 -12.98
CA ILE A 121 -7.63 -13.69 -11.80
C ILE A 121 -8.63 -13.95 -10.69
N HIS A 122 -8.61 -15.16 -10.14
CA HIS A 122 -9.31 -15.43 -8.90
C HIS A 122 -8.42 -15.02 -7.73
N VAL A 123 -8.93 -14.15 -6.86
CA VAL A 123 -8.26 -13.72 -5.63
C VAL A 123 -8.93 -14.38 -4.43
N SER A 124 -8.24 -15.32 -3.79
CA SER A 124 -8.76 -16.04 -2.62
C SER A 124 -8.61 -15.24 -1.32
N LEU A 125 -9.34 -15.66 -0.28
CA LEU A 125 -9.15 -15.16 1.08
C LEU A 125 -7.69 -15.30 1.55
N ASP A 126 -7.08 -16.47 1.37
CA ASP A 126 -5.68 -16.71 1.78
C ASP A 126 -4.70 -15.76 1.08
N GLN A 127 -4.95 -15.43 -0.19
CA GLN A 127 -4.12 -14.45 -0.91
C GLN A 127 -4.29 -13.04 -0.36
N LEU A 128 -5.52 -12.64 -0.01
CA LEU A 128 -5.77 -11.35 0.65
C LEU A 128 -5.05 -11.26 1.98
N GLU A 129 -5.18 -12.28 2.83
CA GLU A 129 -4.53 -12.31 4.14
C GLU A 129 -3.01 -12.29 4.02
N GLY A 130 -2.44 -13.07 3.10
CA GLY A 130 -1.00 -13.06 2.83
C GLY A 130 -0.47 -11.69 2.39
N GLU A 131 -1.21 -10.98 1.53
CA GLU A 131 -0.82 -9.63 1.10
C GLU A 131 -0.99 -8.58 2.21
N ILE A 132 -1.96 -8.75 3.12
CA ILE A 132 -2.09 -7.91 4.31
C ILE A 132 -0.91 -8.13 5.25
N SER A 133 -0.54 -9.38 5.55
CA SER A 133 0.61 -9.68 6.39
C SER A 133 1.91 -9.15 5.78
N ALA A 134 2.10 -9.31 4.46
CA ALA A 134 3.26 -8.74 3.78
C ALA A 134 3.30 -7.21 3.88
N LEU A 135 2.15 -6.54 3.80
CA LEU A 135 2.06 -5.09 3.99
C LEU A 135 2.44 -4.67 5.40
N GLU A 136 2.02 -5.42 6.42
CA GLU A 136 2.39 -5.16 7.82
C GLU A 136 3.90 -5.30 8.04
N GLU A 137 4.53 -6.33 7.47
CA GLU A 137 5.98 -6.52 7.53
C GLU A 137 6.74 -5.39 6.83
N VAL A 138 6.29 -5.00 5.63
CA VAL A 138 6.90 -3.89 4.88
C VAL A 138 6.73 -2.57 5.63
N ALA A 139 5.57 -2.34 6.25
CA ALA A 139 5.32 -1.17 7.08
C ALA A 139 6.31 -1.08 8.24
N GLN A 140 6.52 -2.19 8.97
CA GLN A 140 7.47 -2.25 10.08
C GLN A 140 8.90 -1.91 9.63
N ARG A 141 9.36 -2.55 8.53
CA ARG A 141 10.68 -2.29 7.95
C ARG A 141 10.84 -0.83 7.54
N LEU A 142 9.86 -0.29 6.82
CA LEU A 142 9.88 1.09 6.31
C LEU A 142 9.90 2.14 7.42
N LEU A 143 9.12 1.92 8.48
CA LEU A 143 9.07 2.84 9.61
C LEU A 143 10.32 2.75 10.50
N ALA A 144 11.11 1.70 10.39
CA ALA A 144 12.40 1.56 11.08
C ALA A 144 13.60 2.25 10.37
N VAL A 145 13.49 2.59 9.07
CA VAL A 145 14.57 3.23 8.26
C VAL A 145 14.89 4.66 8.68
#